data_AF-A0A7K1VQS3-F1
#
_entry.id   AF-A0A7K1VQS3-F1
#
_cell.length_a   1.000
_cell.length_b   1.000
_cell.length_c   1.000
_cell.angle_alpha   90.00
_cell.angle_beta   90.00
_cell.angle_gamma   90.00
#
_symmetry.space_group_name_H-M   'P 1'
#
loop_
_entity.id
_entity.type
_entity.pdbx_description
1 polymer ?
#
loop_
_entity_poly.entity_id
_entity_poly.type
_entity_poly.pdbx_seq_one_letter_code
_entity_poly.pdbx_strand_id
1 'polypeptide(L)'
;MTRASGDVRSERGLDRLVNFTDATVAIAITFLVLPLVDVVEEGGSPDLGTLLSQNYGTLSAFFITFAVIGRLWLVHHAVFEGVARYSSALVTANFVWMASIVLLPFAANLLSNVFDTDPSVFAL
;
A
#
# COMPACT_ATOMS: atom_id res chain seq x y z
N MET A 1 -22.48 -23.47 35.76
CA MET A 1 -23.38 -22.98 34.69
C MET A 1 -22.58 -22.03 33.82
N THR A 2 -21.86 -22.59 32.85
CA THR A 2 -20.84 -21.93 32.01
C THR A 2 -21.54 -21.04 30.99
N ARG A 3 -21.36 -19.73 31.09
CA ARG A 3 -21.82 -18.77 30.08
C ARG A 3 -20.93 -18.96 28.84
N ALA A 4 -21.39 -19.76 27.89
CA ALA A 4 -20.86 -19.73 26.54
C ALA A 4 -21.26 -18.38 25.93
N SER A 5 -20.48 -17.34 26.19
CA SER A 5 -20.55 -16.10 25.43
C SER A 5 -19.87 -16.39 24.09
N GLY A 6 -20.57 -17.16 23.24
CA GLY A 6 -20.19 -17.33 21.85
C GLY A 6 -20.17 -15.94 21.23
N ASP A 7 -18.99 -15.50 20.82
CA ASP A 7 -18.76 -14.26 20.09
C ASP A 7 -19.66 -14.25 18.86
N VAL A 8 -20.85 -13.63 18.97
CA VAL A 8 -21.78 -13.48 17.85
C VAL A 8 -21.19 -12.39 16.96
N ARG A 9 -20.26 -12.79 16.11
CA ARG A 9 -19.73 -11.95 15.05
C ARG A 9 -20.90 -11.42 14.24
N SER A 10 -20.99 -10.09 14.19
CA SER A 10 -22.11 -9.36 13.59
C SER A 10 -21.70 -8.77 12.25
N GLU A 11 -22.67 -8.54 11.38
CA GLU A 11 -22.47 -7.82 10.10
C GLU A 11 -21.80 -6.46 10.35
N ARG A 12 -22.25 -5.72 11.37
CA ARG A 12 -21.60 -4.46 11.79
C ARG A 12 -20.12 -4.63 12.18
N GLY A 13 -19.74 -5.77 12.75
CA GLY A 13 -18.35 -6.07 13.09
C GLY A 13 -17.49 -6.28 11.84
N LEU A 14 -18.07 -6.94 10.82
CA LEU A 14 -17.44 -7.13 9.52
C LEU A 14 -17.25 -5.78 8.80
N ASP A 15 -18.30 -4.95 8.76
CA ASP A 15 -18.23 -3.62 8.13
C ASP A 15 -17.12 -2.76 8.74
N ARG A 16 -16.98 -2.80 10.07
CA ARG A 16 -15.90 -2.08 10.77
C ARG A 16 -14.52 -2.60 10.40
N LEU A 17 -14.37 -3.91 10.20
CA LEU A 17 -13.10 -4.52 9.80
C LEU A 17 -12.73 -4.11 8.37
N VAL A 18 -13.69 -4.14 7.44
CA VAL A 18 -13.49 -3.70 6.05
C VAL A 18 -13.14 -2.22 6.01
N ASN A 19 -13.92 -1.36 6.68
CA ASN A 19 -13.66 0.08 6.75
C ASN A 19 -12.28 0.41 7.35
N PHE A 20 -11.85 -0.33 8.36
CA PHE A 20 -10.51 -0.17 8.95
C PHE A 20 -9.41 -0.56 7.95
N THR A 21 -9.64 -1.61 7.17
CA THR A 21 -8.70 -2.08 6.15
C THR A 21 -8.59 -1.08 5.01
N ASP A 22 -9.72 -0.59 4.49
CA ASP A 22 -9.77 0.42 3.44
C ASP A 22 -9.06 1.71 3.85
N ALA A 23 -9.31 2.18 5.08
CA ALA A 23 -8.62 3.35 5.62
C ALA A 23 -7.10 3.16 5.72
N THR A 24 -6.67 1.97 6.14
CA THR A 24 -5.23 1.63 6.25
C THR A 24 -4.56 1.60 4.87
N VAL A 25 -5.22 0.99 3.87
CA VAL A 25 -4.73 0.95 2.49
C VAL A 25 -4.67 2.35 1.88
N ALA A 26 -5.69 3.18 2.11
CA ALA A 26 -5.71 4.56 1.64
C ALA A 26 -4.53 5.37 2.20
N ILE A 27 -4.22 5.24 3.50
CA ILE A 27 -3.05 5.88 4.12
C ILE A 27 -1.75 5.38 3.47
N ALA A 28 -1.59 4.07 3.28
CA ALA A 28 -0.40 3.51 2.62
C ALA A 28 -0.19 4.08 1.21
N ILE A 29 -1.27 4.21 0.42
CA ILE A 29 -1.23 4.85 -0.90
C ILE A 29 -0.76 6.31 -0.78
N THR A 30 -1.26 7.07 0.20
CA THR A 30 -0.84 8.47 0.35
C THR A 30 0.63 8.64 0.71
N PHE A 31 1.24 7.70 1.44
CA PHE A 31 2.67 7.76 1.76
C PHE A 31 3.59 7.58 0.55
N LEU A 32 3.08 7.03 -0.57
CA LEU A 32 3.87 6.95 -1.81
C LEU A 32 4.31 8.33 -2.32
N VAL A 33 3.62 9.42 -1.94
CA VAL A 33 4.00 10.76 -2.39
C VAL A 33 5.30 11.27 -1.76
N LEU A 34 5.70 10.75 -0.59
CA LEU A 34 6.81 11.31 0.19
C LEU A 34 8.14 11.37 -0.59
N PRO A 35 8.58 10.30 -1.29
CA PRO A 35 9.82 10.37 -2.08
C PRO A 35 9.77 11.42 -3.20
N LEU A 36 8.60 11.73 -3.76
CA LEU A 36 8.48 12.80 -4.76
C LEU A 36 8.61 14.19 -4.14
N VAL A 37 8.17 14.36 -2.89
CA VAL A 37 8.36 15.61 -2.15
C VAL A 37 9.86 15.83 -1.92
N ASP A 38 10.56 14.79 -1.48
CA ASP A 38 12.02 14.84 -1.23
C ASP A 38 12.78 15.24 -2.51
N VAL A 39 12.44 14.66 -3.67
CA VAL A 39 13.01 15.02 -4.98
C VAL A 39 12.87 16.51 -5.29
N VAL A 40 11.74 17.12 -4.94
CA VAL A 40 11.48 18.54 -5.21
C VAL A 40 12.27 19.44 -4.25
N GLU A 41 12.38 19.03 -2.98
CA GLU A 41 13.12 19.79 -1.95
C GLU A 41 14.64 19.76 -2.19
N GLU A 42 15.17 18.62 -2.65
CA GLU A 42 16.61 18.44 -2.92
C GLU A 42 17.03 18.93 -4.31
N GLY A 43 16.10 18.91 -5.28
CA GLY A 43 16.42 19.02 -6.70
C GLY A 43 16.97 20.37 -7.18
N GLY A 44 16.82 21.45 -6.40
CA GLY A 44 17.45 22.78 -6.62
C GLY A 44 17.24 23.44 -7.99
N SER A 45 16.56 22.78 -8.93
CA SER A 45 16.51 23.12 -10.34
C SER A 45 15.29 23.98 -10.64
N PRO A 46 15.44 25.05 -11.44
CA PRO A 46 14.33 25.94 -11.76
C PRO A 46 13.34 25.36 -12.79
N ASP A 47 13.68 24.24 -13.43
CA ASP A 47 12.89 23.62 -14.51
C ASP A 47 12.34 22.23 -14.14
N LEU A 48 11.03 22.07 -14.29
CA LEU A 48 10.31 20.83 -13.98
C LEU A 48 10.69 19.68 -14.92
N GLY A 49 10.95 19.96 -16.20
CA GLY A 49 11.30 18.93 -17.17
C GLY A 49 12.59 18.21 -16.80
N THR A 50 13.59 19.00 -16.39
CA THR A 50 14.89 18.51 -15.93
C THR A 50 14.75 17.66 -14.67
N LEU A 51 14.02 18.13 -13.66
CA LEU A 51 13.76 17.37 -12.42
C LEU A 51 13.08 16.02 -12.69
N LEU A 52 12.06 15.99 -13.55
CA LEU A 52 11.34 14.75 -13.87
C LEU A 52 12.24 13.77 -14.64
N SER A 53 13.07 14.26 -15.57
CA SER A 53 13.97 13.41 -16.35
C SER A 53 15.08 12.78 -15.51
N GLN A 54 15.56 13.50 -14.50
CA GLN A 54 16.63 13.03 -13.59
C GLN A 54 16.11 12.03 -12.55
N ASN A 55 14.81 12.07 -12.22
CA ASN A 55 14.20 11.26 -11.16
C ASN A 55 13.14 10.29 -11.71
N TYR A 56 13.33 9.82 -12.95
CA TYR A 56 12.40 8.90 -13.61
C TYR A 56 12.23 7.58 -12.83
N GLY A 57 13.28 7.09 -12.17
CA GLY A 57 13.21 5.90 -11.30
C GLY A 57 12.20 6.07 -10.18
N THR A 58 12.28 7.19 -9.46
CA THR A 58 11.35 7.53 -8.37
C THR A 58 9.90 7.73 -8.83
N LEU A 59 9.69 8.41 -9.98
CA LEU A 59 8.35 8.57 -10.58
C LEU A 59 7.74 7.23 -11.00
N SER A 60 8.52 6.38 -11.67
CA SER A 60 8.03 5.07 -12.12
C SER A 60 7.73 4.15 -10.93
N ALA A 61 8.59 4.14 -9.91
CA ALA A 61 8.35 3.40 -8.66
C ALA A 61 7.05 3.84 -7.98
N PHE A 62 6.75 5.14 -7.95
CA PHE A 62 5.47 5.66 -7.44
C PHE A 62 4.28 5.08 -8.20
N PHE A 63 4.22 5.24 -9.53
CA PHE A 63 3.06 4.82 -10.31
C PHE A 63 2.86 3.30 -10.32
N ILE A 64 3.96 2.54 -10.42
CA ILE A 64 3.92 1.07 -10.37
C ILE A 64 3.38 0.63 -9.00
N THR A 65 3.91 1.18 -7.91
CA THR A 65 3.49 0.81 -6.57
C THR A 65 2.05 1.24 -6.29
N PHE A 66 1.64 2.42 -6.74
CA PHE A 66 0.26 2.89 -6.68
C PHE A 66 -0.70 1.90 -7.37
N ALA A 67 -0.36 1.49 -8.60
CA ALA A 67 -1.15 0.52 -9.35
C ALA A 67 -1.21 -0.84 -8.67
N VAL A 68 -0.09 -1.32 -8.10
CA VAL A 68 -0.01 -2.57 -7.35
C VAL A 68 -0.91 -2.51 -6.11
N ILE A 69 -0.79 -1.48 -5.26
CA ILE A 69 -1.63 -1.35 -4.06
C ILE A 69 -3.10 -1.24 -4.45
N GLY A 70 -3.43 -0.42 -5.45
CA GLY A 70 -4.80 -0.29 -5.95
C GLY A 70 -5.37 -1.62 -6.46
N ARG A 71 -4.57 -2.42 -7.17
CA ARG A 71 -4.98 -3.76 -7.62
C ARG A 71 -5.20 -4.72 -6.45
N LEU A 72 -4.29 -4.73 -5.47
CA LEU A 72 -4.42 -5.56 -4.28
C LEU A 72 -5.68 -5.18 -3.49
N TRP A 73 -5.99 -3.89 -3.38
CA TRP A 73 -7.22 -3.39 -2.79
C TRP A 73 -8.46 -3.88 -3.53
N LEU A 74 -8.49 -3.79 -4.87
CA LEU A 74 -9.62 -4.28 -5.67
C LEU A 74 -9.87 -5.78 -5.45
N VAL A 75 -8.81 -6.58 -5.38
CA VAL A 75 -8.91 -8.02 -5.11
C VAL A 75 -9.41 -8.26 -3.69
N HIS A 76 -8.89 -7.54 -2.70
CA HIS A 76 -9.33 -7.64 -1.31
C HIS A 76 -10.81 -7.28 -1.15
N HIS A 77 -11.23 -6.16 -1.75
CA HIS A 77 -12.62 -5.71 -1.74
C HIS A 77 -13.57 -6.77 -2.33
N ALA A 78 -13.22 -7.34 -3.49
CA ALA A 78 -14.01 -8.42 -4.11
C ALA A 78 -14.07 -9.70 -3.26
N VAL A 79 -13.00 -10.03 -2.52
CA VAL A 79 -13.01 -11.15 -1.58
C VAL A 79 -13.97 -10.88 -0.42
N PHE A 80 -13.92 -9.68 0.16
CA PHE A 80 -14.75 -9.32 1.32
C PHE A 80 -16.23 -9.10 0.96
N GLU A 81 -16.56 -8.75 -0.28
CA GLU A 81 -17.95 -8.69 -0.78
C GLU A 81 -18.66 -10.06 -0.64
N GLY A 82 -17.92 -11.16 -0.82
CA GLY A 82 -18.45 -12.52 -0.68
C GLY A 82 -18.49 -13.06 0.75
N VAL A 83 -17.98 -12.33 1.75
CA VAL A 83 -17.86 -12.81 3.13
C VAL A 83 -19.11 -12.46 3.94
N ALA A 84 -19.91 -13.46 4.32
CA ALA A 84 -21.07 -13.25 5.20
C ALA A 84 -20.72 -13.27 6.71
N ARG A 85 -19.63 -13.93 7.10
CA ARG A 85 -19.16 -14.02 8.50
C ARG A 85 -17.64 -14.09 8.52
N TYR A 86 -17.01 -13.35 9.43
CA TYR A 86 -15.55 -13.40 9.61
C TYR A 86 -15.12 -14.41 10.68
N SER A 87 -13.83 -14.75 10.68
CA SER A 87 -13.20 -15.55 11.73
C SER A 87 -12.03 -14.85 12.40
N SER A 88 -11.64 -15.27 13.61
CA SER A 88 -10.45 -14.71 14.27
C SER A 88 -9.20 -14.97 13.42
N ALA A 89 -9.14 -16.12 12.74
CA ALA A 89 -8.10 -16.41 11.76
C ALA A 89 -8.17 -15.45 10.56
N LEU A 90 -9.36 -15.12 10.06
CA LEU A 90 -9.54 -14.12 8.99
C LEU A 90 -9.07 -12.74 9.43
N VAL A 91 -9.39 -12.32 10.66
CA VAL A 91 -8.93 -11.04 11.22
C VAL A 91 -7.41 -11.02 11.28
N THR A 92 -6.76 -12.05 11.81
CA THR A 92 -5.30 -12.14 11.85
C THR A 92 -4.68 -12.11 10.44
N ALA A 93 -5.25 -12.88 9.50
CA ALA A 93 -4.80 -12.87 8.11
C ALA A 93 -4.95 -11.48 7.47
N ASN A 94 -6.04 -10.77 7.77
CA ASN A 94 -6.25 -9.40 7.31
C ASN A 94 -5.18 -8.45 7.87
N PHE A 95 -4.81 -8.57 9.15
CA PHE A 95 -3.72 -7.78 9.73
C PHE A 95 -2.36 -8.08 9.11
N VAL A 96 -2.05 -9.35 8.82
CA VAL A 96 -0.82 -9.73 8.12
C VAL A 96 -0.80 -9.14 6.70
N TRP A 97 -1.94 -9.21 5.99
CA TRP A 97 -2.08 -8.60 4.68
C TRP A 97 -1.93 -7.08 4.74
N MET A 98 -2.57 -6.38 5.67
CA MET A 98 -2.40 -4.93 5.86
C MET A 98 -0.95 -4.56 6.14
N ALA A 99 -0.26 -5.31 7.00
CA ALA A 99 1.16 -5.08 7.27
C ALA A 99 2.00 -5.18 5.99
N SER A 100 1.70 -6.14 5.12
CA SER A 100 2.38 -6.24 3.83
C SER A 100 2.12 -5.01 2.94
N ILE A 101 0.89 -4.48 2.92
CA ILE A 101 0.55 -3.27 2.14
C ILE A 101 1.28 -2.04 2.68
N VAL A 102 1.30 -1.84 4.00
CA VAL A 102 1.95 -0.69 4.65
C VAL A 102 3.47 -0.70 4.44
N LEU A 103 4.07 -1.86 4.18
CA LEU A 103 5.50 -1.97 3.85
C LEU A 103 5.83 -1.65 2.38
N LEU A 104 4.84 -1.66 1.48
CA LEU A 104 5.09 -1.42 0.05
C LEU A 104 5.67 -0.02 -0.25
N PRO A 105 5.20 1.08 0.36
CA PRO A 105 5.83 2.39 0.17
C PRO A 105 7.32 2.42 0.53
N PHE A 106 7.69 1.75 1.63
CA PHE A 106 9.09 1.62 2.03
C PHE A 106 9.89 0.80 1.00
N ALA A 107 9.37 -0.34 0.55
CA ALA A 107 10.04 -1.18 -0.44
C ALA A 107 10.20 -0.46 -1.79
N ALA A 108 9.20 0.32 -2.21
CA ALA A 108 9.25 1.12 -3.42
C ALA A 108 10.34 2.19 -3.37
N ASN A 109 10.46 2.90 -2.24
CA ASN A 109 11.52 3.87 -2.01
C ASN A 109 12.91 3.20 -2.00
N LEU A 110 13.04 2.03 -1.37
CA LEU A 110 14.31 1.30 -1.39
C LEU A 110 14.73 0.91 -2.81
N LEU A 111 13.77 0.47 -3.64
CA LEU A 111 14.03 0.08 -5.02
C LEU A 111 14.33 1.28 -5.93
N SER A 112 13.65 2.42 -5.77
CA SER A 112 13.93 3.62 -6.58
C SER A 112 15.37 4.08 -6.43
N ASN A 113 15.91 4.07 -5.21
CA ASN A 113 17.32 4.39 -4.95
C ASN A 113 18.30 3.47 -5.70
N VAL A 114 17.97 2.18 -5.85
CA VAL A 114 18.77 1.24 -6.64
C VAL A 114 18.72 1.58 -8.13
N PHE A 115 17.53 1.91 -8.65
CA PHE A 115 17.35 2.28 -10.06
C PHE A 115 18.06 3.59 -10.44
N ASP A 116 18.10 4.57 -9.52
CA ASP A 116 18.80 5.85 -9.76
C ASP A 116 20.33 5.72 -9.60
N THR A 117 20.82 4.75 -8.82
CA THR A 117 22.27 4.55 -8.59
C THR A 117 22.95 3.66 -9.63
N ASP A 118 22.25 2.68 -10.22
CA ASP A 118 22.85 1.71 -11.15
C ASP A 118 22.00 1.45 -12.42
N PRO A 119 22.29 2.13 -13.54
CA PRO A 119 21.56 1.99 -14.81
C PRO A 119 21.64 0.58 -15.43
N SER A 120 22.58 -0.26 -14.96
CA SER A 120 22.81 -1.61 -15.50
C SER A 120 21.67 -2.59 -15.21
N VAL A 121 20.79 -2.28 -14.25
CA VAL A 121 19.61 -3.10 -13.90
C VAL A 121 18.60 -3.19 -15.05
N PHE A 122 18.59 -2.21 -15.97
CA PHE A 122 17.74 -2.23 -17.18
C PHE A 122 18.37 -2.97 -18.38
N ALA A 123 19.61 -3.48 -18.24
CA ALA A 123 20.33 -4.19 -19.31
C ALA A 123 20.21 -5.72 -19.24
N LEU A 124 19.37 -6.25 -18.35
CA LEU A 124 18.98 -7.67 -18.24
C LEU A 124 17.59 -7.91 -18.82
#